data_AF-A0A498QDG9-F1
#
_entry.id   AF-A0A498QDG9-F1
#
_cell.length_a   1.000
_cell.length_b   1.000
_cell.length_c   1.000
_cell.angle_alpha   90.00
_cell.angle_beta   90.00
_cell.angle_gamma   90.00
#
_symmetry.space_group_name_H-M   'P 1'
#
loop_
_entity.id
_entity.type
_entity.pdbx_description
1 polymer ?
#
loop_
_entity_poly.entity_id
_entity_poly.type
_entity_poly.pdbx_seq_one_letter_code
_entity_poly.pdbx_strand_id
1 'polypeptide(L)' 'MTITDPYVLGYRKAAKSLLRQGMCPAPFRHELQVLWAQGDRADRELVQEISKRWETAP' A
#
# COMPACT_ATOMS: atom_id res chain seq x y z
N MET A 1 -6.98 9.41 11.97
CA MET A 1 -7.72 9.92 10.79
C MET A 1 -8.20 8.72 10.00
N THR A 2 -9.39 8.79 9.40
CA THR A 2 -9.97 7.66 8.66
C THR A 2 -9.92 7.96 7.18
N ILE A 3 -9.26 7.10 6.40
CA ILE A 3 -9.23 7.20 4.93
C ILE A 3 -10.64 6.92 4.40
N THR A 4 -11.22 7.86 3.66
CA THR A 4 -12.57 7.77 3.09
C THR A 4 -12.59 7.56 1.58
N ASP A 5 -11.46 7.76 0.90
CA ASP A 5 -11.37 7.60 -0.55
C ASP A 5 -11.57 6.12 -0.95
N PRO A 6 -12.60 5.79 -1.74
CA PRO A 6 -12.90 4.42 -2.13
C PRO A 6 -11.80 3.78 -3.00
N TYR A 7 -11.07 4.56 -3.80
CA TYR A 7 -9.97 4.06 -4.63
C TYR A 7 -8.78 3.66 -3.76
N VAL A 8 -8.41 4.49 -2.77
CA VAL A 8 -7.35 4.17 -1.81
C VAL A 8 -7.71 2.92 -0.99
N LEU A 9 -8.97 2.82 -0.56
CA LEU A 9 -9.46 1.63 0.16
C LEU A 9 -9.44 0.37 -0.70
N GLY A 10 -9.80 0.47 -1.98
CA GLY A 10 -9.73 -0.62 -2.95
C GLY A 10 -8.29 -1.07 -3.19
N TYR A 11 -7.40 -0.12 -3.46
CA TYR A 11 -5.97 -0.36 -3.61
C TYR A 11 -5.38 -1.04 -2.36
N ARG A 12 -5.70 -0.55 -1.17
CA ARG A 12 -5.24 -1.16 0.09
C ARG A 12 -5.62 -2.64 0.20
N LYS A 13 -6.87 -2.99 -0.15
CA LYS A 13 -7.34 -4.39 -0.13
C LYS A 13 -6.62 -5.23 -1.18
N ALA A 14 -6.48 -4.71 -2.40
CA ALA A 14 -5.78 -5.39 -3.49
C ALA A 14 -4.30 -5.65 -3.14
N ALA A 15 -3.59 -4.62 -2.64
CA ALA A 15 -2.20 -4.71 -2.24
C ALA A 15 -1.98 -5.78 -1.14
N LYS A 16 -2.83 -5.78 -0.10
CA LYS A 16 -2.81 -6.82 0.95
C LYS A 16 -3.07 -8.22 0.38
N SER A 17 -3.95 -8.34 -0.62
CA SER A 17 -4.20 -9.63 -1.28
C SER A 17 -3.01 -10.12 -2.10
N LEU A 18 -2.39 -9.24 -2.88
CA LEU A 18 -1.22 -9.55 -3.70
C LEU A 18 -0.01 -9.95 -2.85
N LEU A 19 0.27 -9.20 -1.77
CA LEU A 19 1.36 -9.53 -0.84
C LEU A 19 1.17 -10.89 -0.18
N ARG A 20 -0.06 -11.24 0.21
CA ARG A 20 -0.38 -12.59 0.74
C ARG A 20 -0.13 -13.71 -0.27
N GLN A 21 -0.20 -13.41 -1.56
CA GLN A 21 0.12 -14.34 -2.65
C GLN A 21 1.60 -14.29 -3.05
N GLY A 22 2.43 -13.53 -2.33
CA GLY A 22 3.84 -13.35 -2.66
C GLY A 22 4.10 -12.39 -3.83
N MET A 23 3.07 -11.81 -4.43
CA MET A 23 3.20 -10.87 -5.55
C MET A 23 3.55 -9.45 -5.06
N CYS A 24 4.22 -8.68 -5.92
CA CYS A 24 4.53 -7.27 -5.66
C CYS A 24 3.40 -6.36 -6.18
N PRO A 25 2.69 -5.62 -5.31
CA PRO A 25 1.73 -4.61 -5.75
C PRO A 25 2.42 -3.47 -6.51
N ALA A 26 1.76 -2.90 -7.52
CA ALA A 26 2.25 -1.70 -8.17
C ALA A 26 2.30 -0.52 -7.18
N PRO A 27 3.31 0.38 -7.23
CA PRO A 27 3.54 1.37 -6.19
C PRO A 27 2.81 2.66 -6.56
N PHE A 28 1.47 2.62 -6.58
CA PHE A 28 0.69 3.79 -6.99
C PHE A 28 0.88 4.94 -6.01
N ARG A 29 1.55 5.99 -6.51
CA ARG A 29 2.12 7.06 -5.68
C ARG A 29 1.06 7.78 -4.86
N HIS A 30 -0.10 8.06 -5.44
CA HIS A 30 -1.18 8.78 -4.78
C HIS A 30 -1.70 7.99 -3.57
N GLU A 31 -2.05 6.72 -3.79
CA GLU A 31 -2.59 5.83 -2.77
C GLU A 31 -1.56 5.56 -1.67
N LEU A 32 -0.30 5.33 -2.02
CA LEU A 32 0.78 5.17 -1.03
C LEU A 32 0.97 6.43 -0.17
N GLN A 33 0.89 7.62 -0.76
CA GLN A 33 0.98 8.88 -0.02
C GLN A 33 -0.21 9.06 0.94
N VAL A 34 -1.42 8.74 0.50
CA VAL A 34 -2.61 8.81 1.36
C VAL A 34 -2.51 7.80 2.51
N LEU A 35 -2.12 6.54 2.22
CA LEU A 35 -1.90 5.52 3.25
C LEU A 35 -0.83 5.95 4.27
N TRP A 36 0.25 6.58 3.80
CA TRP A 36 1.32 7.05 4.69
C TRP A 36 0.89 8.20 5.60
N ALA A 37 0.28 9.23 5.00
CA ALA A 37 -0.05 10.47 5.69
C ALA A 37 -1.29 10.35 6.59
N GLN A 38 -2.30 9.60 6.14
CA GLN A 38 -3.61 9.55 6.79
C GLN A 38 -3.96 8.20 7.41
N GLY A 39 -3.25 7.13 7.02
CA GLY A 39 -3.47 5.78 7.51
C GLY A 39 -2.93 5.53 8.91
N ASP A 40 -3.24 4.35 9.43
CA ASP A 40 -2.75 3.88 10.72
C ASP A 40 -1.34 3.24 10.59
N ARG A 41 -0.87 2.62 11.67
CA ARG A 41 0.42 1.93 11.68
C ARG A 41 0.49 0.81 10.63
N ALA A 42 -0.58 0.02 10.49
CA ALA A 42 -0.61 -1.10 9.54
C ALA A 42 -0.59 -0.61 8.09
N ASP A 43 -1.20 0.55 7.82
CA ASP A 43 -1.14 1.18 6.50
C ASP A 43 0.28 1.70 6.18
N ARG A 44 1.02 2.21 7.17
CA ARG A 44 2.43 2.62 6.99
C ARG A 44 3.37 1.43 6.78
N GLU A 45 3.16 0.35 7.54
CA GLU A 45 3.89 -0.91 7.36
C GLU A 45 3.64 -1.50 5.96
N LEU A 46 2.39 -1.41 5.45
CA LEU A 46 2.06 -1.79 4.09
C LEU A 46 2.82 -0.96 3.04
N VAL A 47 2.88 0.37 3.22
CA VAL A 47 3.63 1.26 2.30
C VAL A 47 5.11 0.87 2.28
N GLN A 48 5.72 0.65 3.46
CA GLN A 48 7.14 0.26 3.55
C GLN A 48 7.43 -1.06 2.85
N GLU A 49 6.57 -2.07 3.03
CA GLU A 49 6.73 -3.37 2.38
C GLU A 49 6.65 -3.25 0.85
N ILE A 50 5.69 -2.46 0.34
CA ILE A 50 5.54 -2.23 -1.11
C ILE A 50 6.77 -1.50 -1.66
N SER A 51 7.20 -0.42 -1.00
CA SER A 51 8.38 0.35 -1.43
C SER A 51 9.64 -0.52 -1.45
N LYS A 52 9.89 -1.30 -0.39
CA LYS A 52 11.04 -2.18 -0.28
C LYS A 52 11.09 -3.18 -1.44
N ARG A 53 9.96 -3.81 -1.79
CA ARG A 53 9.94 -4.78 -2.89
C ARG A 53 10.26 -4.17 -4.25
N TRP A 54 9.87 -2.92 -4.49
CA TRP A 54 10.22 -2.21 -5.72
C TRP A 54 11.67 -1.76 -5.76
N GLU A 55 12.26 -1.40 -4.62
CA GLU A 55 13.69 -1.10 -4.54
C GLU A 55 14.57 -2.34 -4.71
N THR A 56 14.05 -3.53 -4.37
CA THR A 56 14.75 -4.82 -4.52
C THR A 56 14.36 -5.62 -5.76
N ALA A 57 13.45 -5.09 -6.59
CA ALA A 57 13.09 -5.76 -7.84
C ALA A 57 14.28 -5.67 -8.81
N PRO A 58 14.78 -6.81 -9.33
CA PRO A 58 15.92 -6.83 -10.25
C PRO A 58 15.62 -6.18 -11.60
#